data_AF-A0A942H1V3-F1
#
_entry.id   AF-A0A942H1V3-F1
#
_cell.length_a   1.000
_cell.length_b   1.000
_cell.length_c   1.000
_cell.angle_alpha   90.00
_cell.angle_beta   90.00
_cell.angle_gamma   90.00
#
_symmetry.space_group_name_H-M   'P 1'
#
loop_
_entity.id
_entity.type
_entity.pdbx_description
1 polymer ?
#
loop_
_entity_poly.entity_id
_entity_poly.type
_entity_poly.pdbx_seq_one_letter_code
_entity_poly.pdbx_strand_id
1 'polypeptide(L)'
;AAERQRTAETPVEAFDVMIRDLRSFHKKRGGFPKDLRELEGVVWEKKETREFSKDGAGLTHRNYHYLYTPIGHHEFTLWAIPVGRQRAAATTSFLVVSPESQRRWKGPALTPEDVTGLSLRPSANQLKVLGLIEQPTSLLKK
;
A
#
# COMPACT_ATOMS: atom_id res chain seq x y z
N ALA A 1 -17.17 28.82 -9.12
CA ALA A 1 -16.06 27.98 -9.65
C ALA A 1 -15.07 27.49 -8.56
N ALA A 2 -15.17 27.92 -7.30
CA ALA A 2 -14.20 27.58 -6.25
C ALA A 2 -14.52 26.30 -5.44
N GLU A 3 -15.73 25.74 -5.53
CA GLU A 3 -16.13 24.57 -4.73
C GLU A 3 -15.67 23.23 -5.29
N ARG A 4 -15.26 23.16 -6.58
CA ARG A 4 -14.75 21.93 -7.19
C ARG A 4 -13.28 21.64 -6.88
N GLN A 5 -12.56 22.59 -6.27
CA GLN A 5 -11.16 22.39 -5.85
C GLN A 5 -11.04 21.83 -4.44
N ARG A 6 -12.06 21.99 -3.58
CA ARG A 6 -12.05 21.42 -2.21
C ARG A 6 -12.40 19.94 -2.16
N THR A 7 -13.01 19.38 -3.21
CA THR A 7 -13.29 17.93 -3.29
C THR A 7 -12.04 17.11 -3.69
N ALA A 8 -10.93 17.76 -4.03
CA ALA A 8 -9.64 17.11 -4.26
C ALA A 8 -8.82 16.89 -2.97
N GLU A 9 -9.27 17.45 -1.83
CA GLU A 9 -8.57 17.41 -0.54
C GLU A 9 -8.98 16.22 0.34
N THR A 10 -9.80 15.30 -0.16
CA THR A 10 -9.79 13.95 0.40
C THR A 10 -8.87 13.15 -0.50
N PRO A 11 -7.60 12.92 -0.11
CA PRO A 11 -6.72 12.08 -0.90
C PRO A 11 -7.40 10.71 -0.94
N VAL A 12 -7.97 10.34 -2.09
CA VAL A 12 -8.27 8.93 -2.35
C VAL A 12 -6.93 8.24 -2.20
N GLU A 13 -6.78 7.53 -1.09
CA GLU A 13 -5.48 7.03 -0.69
C GLU A 13 -5.01 6.12 -1.81
N ALA A 14 -3.86 6.44 -2.43
CA ALA A 14 -3.44 5.79 -3.66
C ALA A 14 -3.32 4.25 -3.50
N PHE A 15 -3.25 3.76 -2.27
CA PHE A 15 -3.27 2.34 -1.93
C PHE A 15 -4.64 1.65 -2.04
N ASP A 16 -5.78 2.36 -2.03
CA ASP A 16 -7.10 1.71 -2.10
C ASP A 16 -7.28 0.97 -3.44
N VAL A 17 -6.79 1.58 -4.52
CA VAL A 17 -6.72 0.95 -5.84
C VAL A 17 -5.81 -0.28 -5.81
N MET A 18 -4.63 -0.16 -5.19
CA MET A 18 -3.68 -1.27 -5.03
C MET A 18 -4.32 -2.46 -4.29
N ILE A 19 -4.99 -2.21 -3.16
CA ILE A 19 -5.67 -3.25 -2.37
C ILE A 19 -6.81 -3.88 -3.16
N ARG A 20 -7.62 -3.07 -3.84
CA ARG A 20 -8.71 -3.57 -4.68
C ARG A 20 -8.19 -4.53 -5.75
N ASP A 21 -7.08 -4.18 -6.38
CA ASP A 21 -6.51 -4.96 -7.48
C ASP A 21 -5.85 -6.26 -6.94
N LEU A 22 -5.16 -6.20 -5.79
CA LEU A 22 -4.64 -7.38 -5.08
C LEU A 22 -5.76 -8.34 -4.65
N ARG A 23 -6.88 -7.82 -4.13
CA ARG A 23 -8.07 -8.62 -3.79
C ARG A 23 -8.70 -9.24 -5.04
N SER A 24 -8.74 -8.50 -6.14
CA SER A 24 -9.26 -9.00 -7.41
C SER A 24 -8.38 -10.12 -7.97
N PHE A 25 -7.06 -10.02 -7.82
CA PHE A 25 -6.13 -11.09 -8.16
C PHE A 25 -6.41 -12.34 -7.32
N HIS A 26 -6.56 -12.18 -6.00
CA HIS A 26 -6.91 -13.29 -5.10
C HIS A 26 -8.21 -13.99 -5.51
N LYS A 27 -9.26 -13.22 -5.83
CA LYS A 27 -10.53 -13.80 -6.34
C LYS A 27 -10.36 -14.59 -7.63
N LYS A 28 -9.46 -14.19 -8.53
CA LYS A 28 -9.22 -14.86 -9.83
C LYS A 28 -8.30 -16.07 -9.73
N ARG A 29 -7.31 -16.04 -8.82
CA ARG A 29 -6.23 -17.04 -8.75
C ARG A 29 -6.29 -17.94 -7.51
N GLY A 30 -7.16 -17.63 -6.55
CA GLY A 30 -7.29 -18.35 -5.29
C GLY A 30 -6.21 -18.02 -4.26
N GLY A 31 -5.35 -17.04 -4.51
CA GLY A 31 -4.24 -16.66 -3.63
C GLY A 31 -3.69 -15.27 -3.96
N PHE A 32 -3.01 -14.64 -3.01
CA PHE A 32 -2.30 -13.39 -3.29
C PHE A 32 -1.03 -13.63 -4.10
N PRO A 33 -0.59 -12.65 -4.91
CA PRO A 33 0.56 -12.83 -5.77
C PRO A 33 1.85 -12.98 -4.97
N LYS A 34 2.86 -13.61 -5.55
CA LYS A 34 4.19 -13.70 -4.91
C LYS A 34 4.89 -12.34 -4.88
N ASP A 35 4.69 -11.55 -5.92
CA ASP A 35 5.22 -10.20 -6.07
C ASP A 35 4.27 -9.34 -6.94
N LEU A 36 4.48 -8.03 -7.00
CA LEU A 36 3.55 -7.12 -7.68
C LEU A 36 3.56 -7.28 -9.20
N ARG A 37 4.54 -7.95 -9.82
CA ARG A 37 4.59 -8.17 -11.27
C ARG A 37 3.54 -9.16 -11.73
N GLU A 38 3.17 -10.13 -10.89
CA GLU A 38 2.13 -11.11 -11.23
C GLU A 38 0.74 -10.46 -11.44
N LEU A 39 0.53 -9.24 -10.93
CA LEU A 39 -0.69 -8.48 -11.20
C LEU A 39 -0.84 -8.14 -12.70
N GLU A 40 0.28 -8.03 -13.42
CA GLU A 40 0.28 -7.80 -14.86
C GLU A 40 -0.25 -9.02 -15.64
N GLY A 41 -1.16 -8.77 -16.58
CA GLY A 41 -1.83 -9.81 -17.36
C GLY A 41 -2.98 -10.51 -16.62
N VAL A 42 -3.23 -10.19 -15.34
CA VAL A 42 -4.35 -10.78 -14.57
C VAL A 42 -5.36 -9.71 -14.16
N VAL A 43 -4.89 -8.64 -13.51
CA VAL A 43 -5.74 -7.51 -13.10
C VAL A 43 -5.27 -6.19 -13.71
N TRP A 44 -4.00 -6.11 -14.09
CA TRP A 44 -3.42 -4.96 -14.76
C TRP A 44 -3.04 -5.31 -16.20
N GLU A 45 -3.20 -4.36 -17.11
CA GLU A 45 -2.54 -4.46 -18.43
C GLU A 45 -1.03 -4.41 -18.25
N LYS A 46 -0.28 -5.18 -19.07
CA LYS A 46 1.18 -5.12 -19.08
C LYS A 46 1.65 -3.75 -19.55
N LYS A 47 2.55 -3.11 -18.80
CA LYS A 47 3.12 -1.80 -19.16
C LYS A 47 4.61 -1.79 -18.85
N GLU A 48 5.43 -1.57 -19.87
CA GLU A 48 6.89 -1.50 -19.73
C GLU A 48 7.36 -0.35 -18.84
N THR A 49 6.52 0.68 -18.66
CA THR A 49 6.84 1.87 -17.88
C THR A 49 6.63 1.73 -16.37
N ARG A 50 6.20 0.56 -15.87
CA ARG A 50 6.07 0.34 -14.42
C ARG A 50 7.41 0.12 -13.76
N GLU A 51 7.69 0.96 -12.78
CA GLU A 51 8.94 0.93 -12.01
C GLU A 51 8.82 -0.03 -10.83
N PHE A 52 9.01 -1.32 -11.10
CA PHE A 52 9.13 -2.34 -10.06
C PHE A 52 10.54 -2.33 -9.45
N SER A 53 10.66 -2.71 -8.18
CA SER A 53 11.95 -3.05 -7.59
C SER A 53 12.54 -4.31 -8.24
N LYS A 54 13.84 -4.56 -8.03
CA LYS A 54 14.54 -5.71 -8.62
C LYS A 54 13.89 -7.05 -8.27
N ASP A 55 13.40 -7.20 -7.05
CA ASP A 55 12.67 -8.35 -6.54
C ASP A 55 11.16 -8.32 -6.83
N GLY A 56 10.61 -7.21 -7.34
CA GLY A 56 9.20 -7.07 -7.71
C GLY A 56 8.26 -6.86 -6.53
N ALA A 57 8.78 -6.84 -5.32
CA ALA A 57 8.06 -6.53 -4.10
C ALA A 57 7.71 -5.04 -4.00
N GLY A 58 8.53 -4.19 -4.60
CA GLY A 58 8.38 -2.75 -4.63
C GLY A 58 7.75 -2.27 -5.94
N LEU A 59 6.95 -1.21 -5.87
CA LEU A 59 6.43 -0.51 -7.05
C LEU A 59 6.33 0.98 -6.74
N THR A 60 6.93 1.82 -7.58
CA THR A 60 6.66 3.26 -7.55
C THR A 60 5.49 3.56 -8.48
N HIS A 61 4.44 4.17 -7.94
CA HIS A 61 3.32 4.63 -8.75
C HIS A 61 2.83 5.99 -8.24
N ARG A 62 2.85 6.98 -9.15
CA ARG A 62 2.55 8.39 -8.86
C ARG A 62 3.49 8.92 -7.76
N ASN A 63 2.93 9.38 -6.65
CA ASN A 63 3.62 9.96 -5.50
C ASN A 63 3.78 8.97 -4.34
N TYR A 64 3.65 7.67 -4.58
CA TYR A 64 3.85 6.64 -3.57
C TYR A 64 4.81 5.56 -4.06
N HIS A 65 5.65 5.11 -3.13
CA HIS A 65 6.39 3.87 -3.24
C HIS A 65 5.70 2.80 -2.39
N TYR A 66 5.32 1.71 -3.04
CA TYR A 66 4.67 0.57 -2.40
C TYR A 66 5.72 -0.49 -2.09
N LEU A 67 5.67 -1.07 -0.90
CA LEU A 67 6.44 -2.28 -0.55
C LEU A 67 5.48 -3.37 -0.14
N TYR A 68 5.34 -4.38 -0.99
CA TYR A 68 4.47 -5.53 -0.81
C TYR A 68 5.26 -6.70 -0.24
N THR A 69 4.67 -7.45 0.67
CA THR A 69 5.26 -8.70 1.16
C THR A 69 4.15 -9.73 1.41
N PRO A 70 4.12 -10.85 0.68
CA PRO A 70 3.13 -11.89 0.94
C PRO A 70 3.41 -12.56 2.29
N ILE A 71 2.36 -12.91 3.03
CA ILE A 71 2.39 -13.69 4.26
C ILE A 71 1.54 -14.94 4.04
N GLY A 72 2.20 -16.02 3.61
CA GLY A 72 1.49 -17.22 3.17
C GLY A 72 0.62 -16.97 1.94
N HIS A 73 -0.46 -17.73 1.79
CA HIS A 73 -1.27 -17.75 0.57
C HIS A 73 -2.45 -16.74 0.57
N HIS A 74 -2.85 -16.27 1.75
CA HIS A 74 -4.08 -15.50 1.96
C HIS A 74 -3.87 -14.27 2.85
N GLU A 75 -2.63 -13.84 3.04
CA GLU A 75 -2.36 -12.59 3.73
C GLU A 75 -1.17 -11.89 3.06
N PHE A 76 -1.12 -10.57 3.15
CA PHE A 76 0.05 -9.79 2.77
C PHE A 76 0.17 -8.53 3.64
N THR A 77 1.38 -7.99 3.69
CA THR A 77 1.63 -6.63 4.17
C THR A 77 1.90 -5.70 3.00
N LEU A 78 1.48 -4.46 3.16
CA LEU A 78 1.72 -3.40 2.19
C LEU A 78 2.10 -2.12 2.91
N TRP A 79 3.27 -1.59 2.60
CA TRP A 79 3.61 -0.20 2.87
C TRP A 79 3.19 0.68 1.70
N ALA A 80 2.64 1.84 1.99
CA ALA A 80 2.44 2.93 1.06
C ALA A 80 3.18 4.15 1.61
N ILE A 81 4.36 4.42 1.04
CA ILE A 81 5.29 5.45 1.50
C ILE A 81 5.25 6.62 0.53
N PRO A 82 4.91 7.84 0.98
CA PRO A 82 4.87 8.98 0.09
C PRO A 82 6.28 9.34 -0.41
N VAL A 83 6.38 9.63 -1.70
CA VAL A 83 7.62 10.04 -2.38
C VAL A 83 7.42 11.32 -3.19
N GLY A 84 8.52 11.94 -3.60
CA GLY A 84 8.51 13.18 -4.37
C GLY A 84 8.45 14.46 -3.52
N ARG A 85 8.27 15.60 -4.19
CA ARG A 85 8.45 16.94 -3.59
C ARG A 85 7.46 17.27 -2.47
N GLN A 86 6.24 16.72 -2.53
CA GLN A 86 5.20 16.98 -1.53
C GLN A 86 5.07 15.87 -0.48
N ARG A 87 6.08 15.00 -0.34
CA ARG A 87 6.03 13.88 0.62
C ARG A 87 5.72 14.32 2.05
N ALA A 88 6.21 15.48 2.48
CA ALA A 88 6.05 15.97 3.85
C ALA A 88 4.58 16.29 4.20
N ALA A 89 3.73 16.54 3.22
CA ALA A 89 2.30 16.80 3.40
C ALA A 89 1.45 15.52 3.29
N ALA A 90 2.05 14.37 2.97
CA ALA A 90 1.37 13.12 2.76
C ALA A 90 1.59 12.15 3.94
N THR A 91 0.78 11.09 3.98
CA THR A 91 0.71 10.14 5.09
C THR A 91 1.33 8.81 4.68
N THR A 92 2.17 8.24 5.54
CA THR A 92 2.60 6.86 5.38
C THR A 92 1.52 5.93 5.89
N SER A 93 1.19 4.91 5.11
CA SER A 93 0.26 3.86 5.55
C SER A 93 0.93 2.49 5.54
N PHE A 94 0.61 1.69 6.55
CA PHE A 94 0.95 0.28 6.60
C PHE A 94 -0.33 -0.54 6.72
N LEU A 95 -0.44 -1.60 5.93
CA LEU A 95 -1.63 -2.43 5.86
C LEU A 95 -1.27 -3.90 6.02
N VAL A 96 -2.11 -4.62 6.78
CA VAL A 96 -2.13 -6.08 6.82
C VAL A 96 -3.48 -6.50 6.26
N VAL A 97 -3.47 -7.30 5.20
CA VAL A 97 -4.67 -7.55 4.41
C VAL A 97 -4.85 -9.04 4.19
N SER A 98 -6.05 -9.51 4.51
CA SER A 98 -6.56 -10.83 4.13
C SER A 98 -7.80 -10.67 3.25
N PRO A 99 -8.34 -11.75 2.65
CA PRO A 99 -9.57 -11.67 1.86
C PRO A 99 -10.74 -11.06 2.65
N GLU A 100 -10.81 -11.33 3.95
CA GLU A 100 -11.96 -10.97 4.79
C GLU A 100 -11.71 -9.77 5.70
N SER A 101 -10.46 -9.42 5.96
CA SER A 101 -10.10 -8.35 6.88
C SER A 101 -9.03 -7.42 6.33
N GLN A 102 -8.97 -6.22 6.88
CA GLN A 102 -7.92 -5.26 6.61
C GLN A 102 -7.64 -4.49 7.90
N ARG A 103 -6.40 -4.55 8.36
CA ARG A 103 -5.89 -3.67 9.41
C ARG A 103 -5.01 -2.61 8.76
N ARG A 104 -5.12 -1.39 9.24
CA ARG A 104 -4.43 -0.23 8.66
C ARG A 104 -3.84 0.61 9.77
N TRP A 105 -2.60 1.03 9.59
CA TRP A 105 -1.95 2.03 10.41
C TRP A 105 -1.61 3.23 9.54
N LYS A 106 -1.75 4.43 10.10
CA LYS A 106 -1.41 5.69 9.43
C LYS A 106 -0.53 6.53 10.32
N GLY A 107 0.42 7.23 9.72
CA GLY A 107 1.34 8.10 10.43
C GLY A 107 1.99 9.12 9.51
N PRO A 108 2.93 9.92 10.05
CA PRO A 108 3.64 10.93 9.27
C PRO A 108 4.40 10.30 8.09
N ALA A 109 4.79 11.14 7.13
CA ALA A 109 5.77 10.73 6.13
C ALA A 109 7.05 10.26 6.82
N LEU A 110 7.48 9.02 6.54
CA LEU A 110 8.73 8.49 7.07
C LEU A 110 9.92 9.33 6.60
N THR A 111 11.02 9.38 7.34
CA THR A 111 12.27 9.99 6.87
C THR A 111 13.02 9.05 5.91
N PRO A 112 13.99 9.54 5.11
CA PRO A 112 14.83 8.66 4.29
C PRO A 112 15.57 7.58 5.10
N GLU A 113 15.96 7.91 6.33
CA GLU A 113 16.65 6.99 7.25
C GLU A 113 15.70 5.87 7.71
N ASP A 114 14.47 6.22 8.10
CA ASP A 114 13.42 5.24 8.47
C ASP A 114 13.12 4.26 7.34
N VAL A 115 13.10 4.74 6.09
CA VAL A 115 12.82 3.91 4.91
C VAL A 115 13.95 2.91 4.65
N THR A 116 15.20 3.29 4.91
CA THR A 116 16.36 2.42 4.68
C THR A 116 16.40 1.25 5.68
N GLY A 117 16.00 1.51 6.93
CA GLY A 117 15.92 0.49 8.00
C GLY A 117 14.54 -0.18 8.12
N LEU A 118 13.65 0.02 7.15
CA LEU A 118 12.25 -0.35 7.28
C LEU A 118 12.07 -1.88 7.30
N SER A 119 11.47 -2.39 8.37
CA SER A 119 11.00 -3.77 8.39
C SER A 119 9.78 -3.92 7.49
N LEU A 120 9.81 -4.88 6.56
CA LEU A 120 8.68 -5.23 5.70
C LEU A 120 7.52 -5.89 6.49
N ARG A 121 7.83 -6.44 7.66
CA ARG A 121 6.88 -7.04 8.60
C ARG A 121 7.10 -6.48 10.00
N PRO A 122 6.78 -5.19 10.22
CA PRO A 122 6.99 -4.55 11.50
C PRO A 122 6.01 -5.11 12.55
N SER A 123 6.45 -5.18 13.80
CA SER A 123 5.57 -5.36 14.94
C SER A 123 4.76 -4.09 15.22
N ALA A 124 3.66 -4.22 15.98
CA ALA A 124 2.86 -3.05 16.40
C ALA A 124 3.69 -2.01 17.17
N ASN A 125 4.68 -2.45 17.96
CA ASN A 125 5.59 -1.55 18.68
C ASN A 125 6.49 -0.77 17.71
N GLN A 126 7.02 -1.41 16.67
CA GLN A 126 7.83 -0.74 15.65
C GLN A 126 7.01 0.30 14.88
N LEU A 127 5.76 -0.01 14.54
CA LEU A 127 4.84 0.95 13.91
C LEU A 127 4.61 2.17 14.83
N LYS A 128 4.42 1.93 16.13
CA LYS A 128 4.24 3.01 17.12
C LYS A 128 5.48 3.90 17.24
N VAL A 129 6.69 3.32 17.22
CA VAL A 129 7.96 4.07 17.22
C VAL A 129 8.06 4.98 16.00
N LEU A 130 7.59 4.52 14.84
CA LEU A 130 7.50 5.32 13.61
C LEU A 130 6.34 6.35 13.62
N GLY A 131 5.59 6.44 14.72
CA GLY A 131 4.44 7.34 14.84
C GLY A 131 3.20 6.90 14.06
N LEU A 132 3.13 5.64 13.63
CA LEU A 132 1.96 5.06 12.97
C LEU A 132 0.94 4.56 14.00
N ILE A 133 -0.31 4.96 13.84
CA ILE A 133 -1.42 4.64 14.73
C ILE A 133 -2.42 3.74 13.99
N GLU A 134 -2.86 2.67 14.64
CA GLU A 134 -3.89 1.77 14.10
C GLU A 134 -5.20 2.53 13.89
N GLN A 135 -5.75 2.43 12.69
CA GLN A 135 -7.00 3.03 12.31
C GLN A 135 -8.15 2.07 12.65
N PRO A 136 -9.33 2.57 13.01
CA PRO A 136 -10.49 1.74 13.24
C PRO A 136 -10.76 0.82 12.04
N THR A 137 -10.92 -0.48 12.33
CA THR A 137 -11.15 -1.49 11.30
C THR A 137 -12.53 -1.27 10.68
N SER A 138 -12.57 -0.84 9.42
CA SER A 138 -13.80 -0.92 8.65
C SER A 138 -14.02 -2.39 8.27
N LEU A 139 -15.05 -3.02 8.83
CA LEU A 139 -15.51 -4.31 8.32
C LEU A 139 -15.84 -4.14 6.84
N LEU A 140 -15.21 -4.95 6.00
CA LEU A 140 -15.53 -4.98 4.59
C LEU A 140 -16.95 -5.55 4.47
N LYS A 141 -17.91 -4.72 4.07
CA LYS A 141 -19.26 -5.20 3.76
C LYS A 141 -19.13 -6.24 2.65
N LYS A 142 -19.58 -7.46 2.95
CA LYS A 142 -19.59 -8.60 2.02
C LYS A 142 -20.38 -8.28 0.76
#